data_AF-A0A2W4JY22-F1
#
_entry.id   AF-A0A2W4JY22-F1
#
_cell.length_a   1.000
_cell.length_b   1.000
_cell.length_c   1.000
_cell.angle_alpha   90.00
_cell.angle_beta   90.00
_cell.angle_gamma   90.00
#
_symmetry.space_group_name_H-M   'P 1'
#
loop_
_entity.id
_entity.type
_entity.pdbx_description
1 polymer ?
#
loop_
_entity_poly.entity_id
_entity_poly.type
_entity_poly.pdbx_seq_one_letter_code
_entity_poly.pdbx_strand_id
1 'polypeptide(L)'
;MSHRHSLLSHAPDAAPSDEAVVRTAAPPSARTSLETLRAAAARCRACPLWRHATQTVFGEGDAHASLFVIGEQPGHSEDLHGHPFVGPAGLLLEQAMAASGVKREQLYLTNAIKHFKWVLRGKRRLH
;
A
#
# COMPACT_ATOMS: atom_id res chain seq x y z
N MET A 1 23.12 -2.79 -61.06
CA MET A 1 21.94 -1.92 -60.87
C MET A 1 21.18 -2.45 -59.65
N SER A 2 21.59 -2.09 -58.43
CA SER A 2 20.91 -1.11 -57.57
C SER A 2 19.39 -1.12 -57.77
N HIS A 3 18.63 -1.61 -56.78
CA HIS A 3 17.69 -0.79 -56.03
C HIS A 3 17.31 -1.51 -54.72
N ARG A 4 17.69 -0.88 -53.61
CA ARG A 4 17.20 -1.15 -52.25
C ARG A 4 15.77 -0.60 -52.12
N HIS A 5 14.87 -1.35 -51.48
CA HIS A 5 13.75 -0.81 -50.70
C HIS A 5 13.44 -1.84 -49.60
N SER A 6 14.05 -1.69 -48.42
CA SER A 6 13.49 -1.01 -47.24
C SER A 6 12.40 -1.83 -46.55
N LEU A 7 12.84 -2.60 -45.55
CA LEU A 7 12.06 -3.20 -44.47
C LEU A 7 11.26 -2.11 -43.72
N LEU A 8 10.02 -2.40 -43.31
CA LEU A 8 9.37 -1.81 -42.14
C LEU A 8 8.29 -2.79 -41.65
N SER A 9 8.76 -3.79 -40.90
CA SER A 9 7.93 -4.56 -39.97
C SER A 9 7.38 -3.59 -38.91
N HIS A 10 6.07 -3.42 -38.86
CA HIS A 10 5.43 -2.70 -37.75
C HIS A 10 5.51 -3.60 -36.50
N ALA A 11 6.50 -3.32 -35.65
CA ALA A 11 6.56 -3.86 -34.31
C ALA A 11 5.36 -3.35 -33.49
N PRO A 12 4.76 -4.15 -32.60
CA PRO A 12 3.76 -3.66 -31.69
C PRO A 12 4.41 -2.64 -30.74
N ASP A 13 3.75 -1.50 -30.60
CA ASP A 13 4.15 -0.39 -29.74
C ASP A 13 4.36 -0.91 -28.31
N ALA A 14 5.62 -0.90 -27.86
CA ALA A 14 5.99 -1.40 -26.55
C ALA A 14 5.34 -0.51 -25.49
N ALA A 15 4.48 -1.10 -24.66
CA ALA A 15 3.91 -0.43 -23.50
C ALA A 15 5.03 0.23 -22.67
N PRO A 16 4.86 1.48 -22.19
CA PRO A 16 5.92 2.19 -21.51
C PRO A 16 6.36 1.40 -20.27
N SER A 17 7.66 1.19 -20.15
CA SER A 17 8.30 0.50 -19.02
C SER A 17 7.95 1.19 -17.70
N ASP A 18 7.50 0.38 -16.74
CA ASP A 18 6.93 0.75 -15.43
C ASP A 18 7.96 1.33 -14.44
N GLU A 19 8.91 2.15 -14.90
CA GLU A 19 9.78 2.94 -14.02
C GLU A 19 9.05 4.22 -13.59
N ALA A 20 8.01 4.03 -12.78
CA ALA A 20 7.34 5.14 -12.14
C ALA A 20 8.29 5.83 -11.15
N VAL A 21 8.59 7.11 -11.40
CA VAL A 21 9.38 7.96 -10.50
C VAL A 21 8.67 8.04 -9.14
N VAL A 22 9.22 7.37 -8.13
CA VAL A 22 8.77 7.49 -6.74
C VAL A 22 9.11 8.89 -6.26
N ARG A 23 8.07 9.70 -6.03
CA ARG A 23 8.24 11.05 -5.47
C ARG A 23 8.17 10.99 -3.95
N THR A 24 9.32 11.06 -3.29
CA THR A 24 9.37 11.12 -1.83
C THR A 24 8.96 12.51 -1.35
N ALA A 25 7.94 12.57 -0.50
CA ALA A 25 7.59 13.82 0.20
C ALA A 25 8.68 14.17 1.22
N ALA A 26 8.89 15.46 1.47
CA ALA A 26 9.75 15.89 2.57
C ALA A 26 9.27 15.26 3.89
N PRO A 27 10.18 14.86 4.80
CA PRO A 27 9.79 14.27 6.07
C PRO A 27 8.91 15.26 6.85
N PRO A 28 7.83 14.79 7.50
CA PRO A 28 6.97 15.66 8.27
C PRO A 28 7.73 16.24 9.47
N SER A 29 7.33 17.44 9.90
CA SER A 29 7.89 18.03 11.12
C SER A 29 7.40 17.27 12.35
N ALA A 30 8.15 17.33 13.45
CA ALA A 30 7.74 16.74 14.73
C ALA A 30 6.40 17.28 15.28
N ARG A 31 5.89 18.39 14.75
CA ARG A 31 4.60 18.99 15.12
C ARG A 31 3.43 18.51 14.26
N THR A 32 3.67 17.68 13.25
CA THR A 32 2.63 17.22 12.33
C THR A 32 1.82 16.10 12.98
N SER A 33 0.50 16.30 13.14
CA SER A 33 -0.39 15.31 13.75
C SER A 33 -0.62 14.09 12.84
N LEU A 34 -0.91 12.93 13.44
CA LEU A 34 -1.31 11.73 12.69
C LEU A 34 -2.56 11.96 11.84
N GLU A 35 -3.48 12.80 12.28
CA GLU A 35 -4.66 13.19 11.52
C GLU A 35 -4.27 13.94 10.24
N THR A 36 -3.33 14.89 10.34
CA THR A 36 -2.80 15.62 9.17
C THR A 36 -2.14 14.66 8.19
N LEU A 37 -1.33 13.72 8.70
CA LEU A 37 -0.68 12.69 7.89
C LEU A 37 -1.69 11.74 7.23
N ARG A 38 -2.75 11.34 7.94
CA ARG A 38 -3.82 10.51 7.39
C ARG A 38 -4.53 11.23 6.25
N ALA A 39 -4.88 12.50 6.43
CA ALA A 39 -5.51 13.32 5.39
C ALA A 39 -4.59 13.50 4.17
N ALA A 40 -3.27 13.63 4.38
CA ALA A 40 -2.30 13.67 3.29
C ALA A 40 -2.17 12.31 2.57
N ALA A 41 -2.12 11.20 3.31
CA ALA A 41 -2.01 9.87 2.74
C ALA A 41 -3.23 9.46 1.91
N ALA A 42 -4.44 9.91 2.29
CA ALA A 42 -5.68 9.68 1.55
C ALA A 42 -5.68 10.28 0.13
N ARG A 43 -4.83 11.29 -0.13
CA ARG A 43 -4.65 11.93 -1.44
C ARG A 43 -3.30 11.59 -2.09
N CYS A 44 -2.56 10.63 -1.55
CA CYS A 44 -1.22 10.32 -2.00
C CYS A 44 -1.24 9.72 -3.42
N ARG A 45 -0.49 10.35 -4.33
CA ARG A 45 -0.28 9.86 -5.71
C ARG A 45 1.20 9.66 -6.07
N ALA A 46 2.04 9.44 -5.06
CA ALA A 46 3.49 9.39 -5.18
C ALA A 46 4.07 8.13 -5.87
N CYS A 47 3.25 7.08 -6.05
CA CYS A 47 3.61 5.84 -6.75
C CYS A 47 2.38 5.26 -7.48
N PRO A 48 2.49 4.32 -8.44
CA PRO A 48 1.34 3.82 -9.20
C PRO A 48 0.26 3.08 -8.39
N LEU A 49 0.58 2.62 -7.17
CA LEU A 49 -0.31 1.74 -6.39
C LEU A 49 -1.68 2.38 -6.07
N TRP A 50 -1.75 3.71 -5.95
CA TRP A 50 -3.02 4.41 -5.70
C TRP A 50 -4.05 4.17 -6.81
N ARG A 51 -3.61 3.84 -8.03
CA ARG A 51 -4.49 3.70 -9.21
C ARG A 51 -5.45 2.51 -9.10
N HIS A 52 -5.03 1.45 -8.40
CA HIS A 52 -5.75 0.17 -8.37
C HIS A 52 -6.25 -0.22 -6.98
N ALA A 53 -5.75 0.41 -5.92
CA ALA A 53 -6.31 0.30 -4.59
C ALA A 53 -7.71 0.93 -4.54
N THR A 54 -8.59 0.39 -3.69
CA THR A 54 -9.89 1.00 -3.42
C THR A 54 -9.72 2.28 -2.60
N GLN A 55 -8.83 2.26 -1.61
CA GLN A 55 -8.52 3.41 -0.76
C GLN A 55 -7.16 3.24 -0.06
N THR A 56 -6.67 4.31 0.55
CA THR A 56 -5.52 4.26 1.44
C THR A 56 -5.87 3.55 2.73
N VAL A 57 -5.03 2.61 3.18
CA VAL A 57 -5.07 2.04 4.53
C VAL A 57 -3.91 2.63 5.33
N PHE A 58 -4.21 3.60 6.20
CA PHE A 58 -3.17 4.40 6.85
C PHE A 58 -2.49 3.68 8.01
N GLY A 59 -3.16 3.57 9.15
CA GLY A 59 -2.65 3.02 10.41
C GLY A 59 -3.59 3.41 11.54
N GLU A 60 -3.69 2.63 12.60
CA GLU A 60 -4.72 2.79 13.64
C GLU A 60 -4.23 2.37 15.02
N GLY A 61 -4.64 3.13 16.03
CA GLY A 61 -4.26 2.90 17.42
C GLY A 61 -3.94 4.22 18.12
N ASP A 62 -3.34 4.10 19.31
CA ASP A 62 -2.92 5.26 20.09
C ASP A 62 -1.72 5.95 19.42
N ALA A 63 -1.77 7.27 19.27
CA ALA A 63 -0.65 8.08 18.79
C ALA A 63 0.56 8.04 19.73
N HIS A 64 0.32 7.68 20.99
CA HIS A 64 1.30 7.54 22.06
C HIS A 64 1.53 6.06 22.45
N ALA A 65 1.13 5.12 21.59
CA ALA A 65 1.35 3.70 21.78
C ALA A 65 2.81 3.37 22.09
N SER A 66 3.03 2.45 23.03
CA SER A 66 4.36 1.97 23.40
C SER A 66 4.92 0.94 22.41
N LEU A 67 4.07 0.34 21.56
CA LEU A 67 4.45 -0.64 20.57
C LEU A 67 3.82 -0.33 19.20
N PHE A 68 4.65 -0.36 18.17
CA PHE A 68 4.23 -0.22 16.77
C PHE A 68 4.38 -1.57 16.06
N VAL A 69 3.32 -2.01 15.38
CA VAL A 69 3.36 -3.19 14.50
C VAL A 69 3.22 -2.71 13.07
N ILE A 70 4.21 -3.03 12.25
CA ILE A 70 4.31 -2.59 10.86
C ILE A 70 4.30 -3.84 9.96
N GLY A 71 3.19 -4.04 9.25
CA GLY A 71 3.09 -5.05 8.20
C GLY A 71 3.67 -4.54 6.87
N GLU A 72 3.66 -5.39 5.85
CA GLU A 72 4.19 -5.03 4.53
C GLU A 72 3.25 -4.05 3.79
N GLN A 73 2.02 -4.49 3.52
CA GLN A 73 1.03 -3.77 2.73
C GLN A 73 -0.40 -4.19 3.14
N PRO A 74 -1.42 -3.41 2.76
CA PRO A 74 -2.82 -3.80 2.99
C PRO A 74 -3.17 -4.98 2.09
N GLY A 75 -4.00 -5.91 2.59
CA GLY A 75 -4.57 -6.99 1.79
C GLY A 75 -5.94 -6.61 1.21
N HIS A 76 -6.63 -7.61 0.65
CA HIS A 76 -7.95 -7.41 0.03
C HIS A 76 -9.00 -6.90 1.02
N SER A 77 -9.06 -7.47 2.22
CA SER A 77 -10.01 -7.05 3.24
C SER A 77 -9.67 -5.65 3.75
N GLU A 78 -8.39 -5.38 4.02
CA GLU A 78 -7.94 -4.07 4.48
C GLU A 78 -8.26 -2.97 3.45
N ASP A 79 -7.99 -3.22 2.17
CA ASP A 79 -8.28 -2.29 1.07
C ASP A 79 -9.78 -1.97 0.95
N LEU A 80 -10.66 -2.95 1.16
CA LEU A 80 -12.10 -2.72 1.13
C LEU A 80 -12.62 -1.97 2.36
N HIS A 81 -12.10 -2.27 3.55
CA HIS A 81 -12.62 -1.71 4.79
C HIS A 81 -11.91 -0.43 5.24
N GLY A 82 -10.70 -0.15 4.74
CA GLY A 82 -9.90 1.02 5.14
C GLY A 82 -9.11 0.85 6.45
N HIS A 83 -9.19 -0.33 7.07
CA HIS A 83 -8.59 -0.64 8.38
C HIS A 83 -7.41 -1.62 8.24
N PRO A 84 -6.29 -1.44 8.96
CA PRO A 84 -5.16 -2.36 8.91
C PRO A 84 -5.46 -3.65 9.70
N PHE A 85 -4.95 -4.79 9.22
CA PHE A 85 -5.06 -6.09 9.91
C PHE A 85 -6.50 -6.53 10.23
N VAL A 86 -7.42 -6.43 9.26
CA VAL A 86 -8.81 -6.93 9.42
C VAL A 86 -9.08 -8.22 8.64
N GLY A 87 -8.08 -8.73 7.90
CA GLY A 87 -8.13 -10.03 7.24
C GLY A 87 -7.66 -11.21 8.11
N PRO A 88 -7.45 -12.39 7.49
CA PRO A 88 -7.00 -13.59 8.21
C PRO A 88 -5.69 -13.43 8.99
N ALA A 89 -4.73 -12.67 8.45
CA ALA A 89 -3.49 -12.35 9.15
C ALA A 89 -3.72 -11.47 10.39
N GLY A 90 -4.73 -10.58 10.34
CA GLY A 90 -5.15 -9.80 11.48
C GLY A 90 -5.74 -10.64 12.60
N LEU A 91 -6.55 -11.65 12.27
CA LEU A 91 -7.06 -12.61 13.26
C LEU A 91 -5.93 -13.37 13.95
N LEU A 92 -4.88 -13.75 13.22
CA LEU A 92 -3.71 -14.39 13.80
C LEU A 92 -2.94 -13.43 14.71
N LEU A 93 -2.80 -12.15 14.31
CA LEU A 93 -2.20 -11.12 15.15
C LEU A 93 -2.99 -10.95 16.46
N GLU A 94 -4.31 -10.85 16.41
CA GLU A 94 -5.18 -10.78 17.60
C GLU A 94 -4.97 -11.98 18.54
N GLN A 95 -4.87 -13.19 18.01
CA GLN A 95 -4.56 -14.39 18.81
C GLN A 95 -3.18 -14.31 19.48
N ALA A 96 -2.16 -13.84 18.75
CA ALA A 96 -0.81 -13.67 19.29
C ALA A 96 -0.75 -12.60 20.39
N MET A 97 -1.50 -11.49 20.22
CA MET A 97 -1.62 -10.44 21.23
C MET A 97 -2.31 -10.96 22.49
N ALA A 98 -3.43 -11.69 22.33
CA ALA A 98 -4.12 -12.31 23.46
C ALA A 98 -3.21 -13.30 24.22
N ALA A 99 -2.44 -14.11 23.51
CA ALA A 99 -1.51 -15.07 24.12
C ALA A 99 -0.33 -14.40 24.85
N SER A 100 0.10 -13.22 24.39
CA SER A 100 1.22 -12.46 24.97
C SER A 100 0.79 -11.43 26.02
N GLY A 101 -0.52 -11.22 26.21
CA GLY A 101 -1.06 -10.22 27.13
C GLY A 101 -0.89 -8.77 26.65
N VAL A 102 -0.51 -8.56 25.38
CA VAL A 102 -0.43 -7.23 24.77
C VAL A 102 -1.84 -6.72 24.53
N LYS A 103 -2.15 -5.53 25.03
CA LYS A 103 -3.49 -4.94 24.87
C LYS A 103 -3.55 -4.03 23.65
N ARG A 104 -4.71 -3.94 23.02
CA ARG A 104 -4.90 -3.17 21.78
C ARG A 104 -4.61 -1.68 21.95
N GLU A 105 -4.80 -1.14 23.14
CA GLU A 105 -4.55 0.27 23.48
C GLU A 105 -3.05 0.60 23.54
N GLN A 106 -2.19 -0.40 23.69
CA GLN A 106 -0.73 -0.23 23.71
C GLN A 106 -0.13 -0.15 22.30
N LEU A 107 -0.97 -0.29 21.27
CA LEU A 107 -0.54 -0.53 19.90
C LEU A 107 -0.91 0.58 18.95
N TYR A 108 0.01 0.86 18.04
CA TYR A 108 -0.27 1.47 16.76
C TYR A 108 0.02 0.46 15.64
N LEU A 109 -1.02 0.09 14.88
CA LEU A 109 -0.94 -0.88 13.80
C LEU A 109 -0.88 -0.16 12.46
N THR A 110 0.04 -0.55 11.58
CA THR A 110 0.15 0.06 10.26
C THR A 110 0.88 -0.85 9.26
N ASN A 111 1.01 -0.41 8.01
CA ASN A 111 1.78 -1.09 6.97
C ASN A 111 2.85 -0.17 6.39
N ALA A 112 3.95 -0.71 5.89
CA ALA A 112 4.98 0.07 5.21
C ALA A 112 4.42 0.74 3.94
N ILE A 113 3.62 0.00 3.17
CA ILE A 113 2.89 0.48 2.00
C ILE A 113 1.43 0.77 2.39
N LYS A 114 0.83 1.82 1.83
CA LYS A 114 -0.55 2.26 2.20
C LYS A 114 -1.62 1.93 1.18
N HIS A 115 -1.25 1.43 0.01
CA HIS A 115 -2.17 1.05 -1.06
C HIS A 115 -1.94 -0.42 -1.41
N PHE A 116 -3.00 -1.20 -1.52
CA PHE A 116 -2.91 -2.62 -1.84
C PHE A 116 -2.37 -2.84 -3.26
N LYS A 117 -1.21 -3.51 -3.37
CA LYS A 117 -0.70 -3.99 -4.66
C LYS A 117 -1.28 -5.37 -4.91
N TRP A 118 -1.97 -5.56 -6.04
CA TRP A 118 -2.60 -6.84 -6.33
C TRP A 118 -2.64 -7.15 -7.83
N VAL A 119 -2.84 -8.43 -8.13
CA VAL A 119 -3.17 -8.96 -9.46
C VAL A 119 -4.44 -9.79 -9.41
N LEU A 120 -5.22 -9.80 -10.50
CA LEU A 120 -6.38 -10.68 -10.61
C LEU A 120 -5.92 -12.10 -10.94
N ARG A 121 -6.32 -13.05 -10.11
CA ARG A 121 -6.20 -14.49 -10.36
C ARG A 121 -7.60 -15.08 -10.31
N GLY A 122 -8.21 -15.28 -11.47
CA GLY A 122 -9.63 -15.59 -11.59
C GLY A 122 -10.49 -14.42 -11.10
N LYS A 123 -11.36 -14.66 -10.12
CA LYS A 123 -12.22 -13.63 -9.50
C LYS A 123 -11.61 -12.99 -8.25
N ARG A 124 -10.38 -13.36 -7.86
CA ARG A 124 -9.76 -12.95 -6.59
C ARG A 124 -8.62 -11.95 -6.83
N ARG A 125 -8.53 -10.93 -5.97
CA ARG A 125 -7.38 -10.02 -5.87
C ARG A 125 -6.35 -10.63 -4.91
N LEU A 126 -5.15 -10.94 -5.40
CA LEU A 126 -4.06 -11.52 -4.62
C LEU A 126 -2.82 -10.61 -4.67
N HIS A 127 -2.05 -10.55 -3.59
CA HIS A 127 -0.71 -9.96 -3.53
C HIS A 127 0.35 -11.06 -3.54
#